data_AF-A0A2G6NU88-F1
#
_entry.id   AF-A0A2G6NU88-F1
#
_cell.length_a   1.000
_cell.length_b   1.000
_cell.length_c   1.000
_cell.angle_alpha   90.00
_cell.angle_beta   90.00
_cell.angle_gamma   90.00
#
_symmetry.space_group_name_H-M   'P 1'
#
loop_
_entity.id
_entity.type
_entity.pdbx_description
1 polymer ?
#
loop_
_entity_poly.entity_id
_entity_poly.type
_entity_poly.pdbx_seq_one_letter_code
_entity_poly.pdbx_strand_id
1 'polypeptide(L)'
;MTQDTKWSVVMAIPGEEELALLAELTRRQDTRVVGLLDPEGYSVGAGLAEIMGLPVFRYLADIPQGQARFLIHPPQDDYINELIAEAPDFQLTCISAHNFANLLVDHALTSVPTKRAVDTHKHFDFLENETAAIHETLGRIEEALDREALLRWLLKLATKAVGAGSGSIMLFDQTTQELYVAFAHGLSQTTLHQTRVPLGEGISGRVARNRTAELIQGNPNCGPTP
;
A
#
# COMPACT_ATOMS: atom_id res chain seq x y z
N MET A 1 -2.06 -0.89 34.94
CA MET A 1 -2.64 -2.20 34.59
C MET A 1 -2.06 -2.58 33.25
N THR A 2 -1.10 -3.50 33.23
CA THR A 2 -0.48 -4.01 31.99
C THR A 2 -1.51 -4.84 31.23
N GLN A 3 -1.83 -4.44 30.00
CA GLN A 3 -2.62 -5.28 29.10
C GLN A 3 -1.77 -6.48 28.67
N ASP A 4 -2.33 -7.68 28.80
CA ASP A 4 -1.62 -8.93 28.55
C ASP A 4 -1.58 -9.19 27.03
N THR A 5 -0.61 -8.57 26.37
CA THR A 5 -0.46 -8.63 24.91
C THR A 5 0.02 -10.01 24.51
N LYS A 6 -0.86 -10.83 23.94
CA LYS A 6 -0.57 -12.20 23.55
C LYS A 6 0.36 -12.28 22.32
N TRP A 7 0.22 -11.33 21.38
CA TRP A 7 0.95 -11.32 20.11
C TRP A 7 1.72 -10.01 19.92
N SER A 8 3.02 -10.01 20.21
CA SER A 8 3.91 -8.92 19.83
C SER A 8 4.60 -9.22 18.49
N VAL A 9 4.28 -8.45 17.46
CA VAL A 9 4.61 -8.77 16.07
C VAL A 9 5.35 -7.63 15.37
N VAL A 10 6.28 -7.96 14.49
CA VAL A 10 6.80 -7.08 13.43
C VAL A 10 6.41 -7.69 12.10
N MET A 11 6.08 -6.87 11.10
CA MET A 11 5.82 -7.33 9.73
C MET A 11 6.97 -6.91 8.82
N ALA A 12 7.63 -7.88 8.17
CA ALA A 12 8.56 -7.61 7.09
C ALA A 12 7.80 -7.21 5.83
N ILE A 13 8.24 -6.12 5.19
CA ILE A 13 7.84 -5.62 3.85
C ILE A 13 6.39 -6.01 3.47
N PRO A 14 5.35 -5.42 4.11
CA PRO A 14 3.97 -5.79 3.81
C PRO A 14 3.58 -5.24 2.45
N GLY A 15 3.29 -6.14 1.50
CA GLY A 15 2.74 -5.80 0.19
C GLY A 15 1.24 -5.56 0.26
N GLU A 16 0.60 -5.44 -0.91
CA GLU A 16 -0.86 -5.25 -1.01
C GLU A 16 -1.66 -6.39 -0.33
N GLU A 17 -1.17 -7.63 -0.43
CA GLU A 17 -1.82 -8.81 0.15
C GLU A 17 -1.79 -8.79 1.69
N GLU A 18 -0.71 -8.28 2.30
CA GLU A 18 -0.54 -8.19 3.75
C GLU A 18 -1.26 -6.99 4.39
N LEU A 19 -1.67 -5.96 3.63
CA LEU A 19 -2.33 -4.76 4.18
C LEU A 19 -3.59 -5.10 4.99
N ALA A 20 -4.38 -6.08 4.52
CA ALA A 20 -5.59 -6.52 5.22
C ALA A 20 -5.27 -7.14 6.59
N LEU A 21 -4.16 -7.89 6.67
CA LEU A 21 -3.66 -8.45 7.93
C LEU A 21 -3.11 -7.34 8.84
N LEU A 22 -2.30 -6.42 8.33
CA LEU A 22 -1.78 -5.28 9.09
C LEU A 22 -2.91 -4.41 9.70
N ALA A 23 -3.98 -4.15 8.93
CA ALA A 23 -5.17 -3.43 9.39
C ALA A 23 -6.07 -4.23 10.36
N GLU A 24 -5.97 -5.56 10.39
CA GLU A 24 -6.60 -6.40 11.42
C GLU A 24 -5.77 -6.39 12.70
N LEU A 25 -4.47 -6.68 12.60
CA LEU A 25 -3.52 -6.74 13.73
C LEU A 25 -3.54 -5.48 14.60
N THR A 26 -3.64 -4.30 13.96
CA THR A 26 -3.68 -2.98 14.63
C THR A 26 -5.00 -2.67 15.33
N ARG A 27 -6.10 -3.36 14.99
CA ARG A 27 -7.43 -3.19 15.63
C ARG A 27 -7.66 -4.16 16.80
N ARG A 28 -6.85 -5.20 16.91
CA ARG A 28 -7.00 -6.25 17.93
C ARG A 28 -6.42 -5.81 19.27
N GLN A 29 -7.08 -6.22 20.36
CA GLN A 29 -6.62 -5.92 21.73
C GLN A 29 -5.60 -6.95 22.26
N ASP A 30 -5.54 -8.15 21.68
CA ASP A 30 -4.58 -9.20 22.04
C ASP A 30 -3.26 -9.12 21.23
N THR A 31 -3.16 -8.16 20.31
CA THR A 31 -2.03 -7.96 19.41
C THR A 31 -1.41 -6.59 19.61
N ARG A 32 -0.08 -6.51 19.51
CA ARG A 32 0.69 -5.27 19.35
C ARG A 32 1.59 -5.39 18.14
N VAL A 33 1.30 -4.60 17.10
CA VAL A 33 2.27 -4.35 16.03
C VAL A 33 3.34 -3.43 16.59
N VAL A 34 4.56 -3.93 16.72
CA VAL A 34 5.73 -3.21 17.26
C VAL A 34 6.29 -2.26 16.22
N GLY A 35 6.17 -2.62 14.95
CA GLY A 35 6.53 -1.83 13.78
C GLY A 35 6.54 -2.69 12.52
N LEU A 36 6.98 -2.09 11.43
CA LEU A 36 7.29 -2.77 10.18
C LEU A 36 8.81 -2.83 10.02
N LEU A 37 9.30 -3.84 9.33
CA LEU A 37 10.69 -3.93 8.87
C LEU A 37 10.68 -3.79 7.34
N ASP A 38 11.12 -2.64 6.86
CA ASP A 38 11.20 -2.34 5.44
C ASP A 38 12.51 -1.59 5.16
N PRO A 39 13.58 -2.34 4.79
CA PRO A 39 14.91 -1.77 4.60
C PRO A 39 14.99 -0.75 3.46
N GLU A 40 14.18 -0.90 2.41
CA GLU A 40 14.06 0.06 1.31
C GLU A 40 13.03 1.16 1.62
N GLY A 41 11.99 0.85 2.39
CA GLY A 41 10.98 1.79 2.88
C GLY A 41 9.97 2.22 1.82
N TYR A 42 9.86 1.46 0.72
CA TYR A 42 8.96 1.71 -0.40
C TYR A 42 7.78 0.74 -0.47
N SER A 43 7.61 -0.16 0.52
CA SER A 43 6.43 -1.03 0.54
C SER A 43 5.15 -0.23 0.79
N VAL A 44 4.05 -0.72 0.22
CA VAL A 44 2.69 -0.19 0.48
C VAL A 44 2.38 -0.20 1.98
N GLY A 45 2.90 -1.19 2.70
CA GLY A 45 2.87 -1.29 4.16
C GLY A 45 3.58 -0.14 4.87
N ALA A 46 4.78 0.27 4.42
CA ALA A 46 5.50 1.41 5.00
C ALA A 46 4.73 2.73 4.85
N GLY A 47 4.10 2.96 3.69
CA GLY A 47 3.17 4.06 3.50
C GLY A 47 1.98 4.01 4.49
N LEU A 48 1.39 2.83 4.70
CA LEU A 48 0.32 2.65 5.68
C LEU A 48 0.79 2.83 7.13
N ALA A 49 2.04 2.46 7.45
CA ALA A 49 2.63 2.61 8.77
C ALA A 49 2.78 4.08 9.19
N GLU A 50 3.18 4.97 8.28
CA GLU A 50 3.24 6.42 8.54
C GLU A 50 1.87 6.95 9.00
N ILE A 51 0.79 6.55 8.30
CA ILE A 51 -0.58 6.95 8.61
C ILE A 51 -1.07 6.39 9.95
N MET A 52 -0.64 5.17 10.30
CA MET A 52 -1.00 4.52 11.57
C MET A 52 -0.08 4.93 12.74
N GLY A 53 0.97 5.72 12.50
CA GLY A 53 1.98 6.08 13.51
C GLY A 53 2.83 4.88 13.97
N LEU A 54 2.98 3.85 13.13
CA LEU A 54 3.85 2.71 13.40
C LEU A 54 5.28 3.02 12.95
N PRO A 55 6.32 2.62 13.71
CA PRO A 55 7.70 2.78 13.27
C PRO A 55 8.00 1.83 12.12
N VAL A 56 8.82 2.30 11.17
CA VAL A 56 9.41 1.51 10.09
C VAL A 56 10.90 1.39 10.37
N PHE A 57 11.34 0.16 10.59
CA PHE A 57 12.73 -0.23 10.87
C PHE A 57 13.45 -0.55 9.56
N ARG A 58 14.75 -0.22 9.48
CA ARG A 58 15.59 -0.49 8.30
C ARG A 58 16.39 -1.77 8.45
N TYR A 59 16.63 -2.21 9.68
CA TYR A 59 17.34 -3.45 10.00
C TYR A 59 16.65 -4.17 11.16
N LEU A 60 16.82 -5.50 11.26
CA LEU A 60 16.37 -6.28 12.41
C LEU A 60 16.95 -5.74 13.73
N ALA A 61 18.16 -5.20 13.69
CA ALA A 61 18.85 -4.59 14.83
C ALA A 61 18.20 -3.29 15.34
N ASP A 62 17.39 -2.59 14.53
CA ASP A 62 16.66 -1.40 14.97
C ASP A 62 15.43 -1.76 15.83
N ILE A 63 14.96 -3.02 15.74
CA ILE A 63 13.80 -3.50 16.48
C ILE A 63 14.17 -3.61 17.97
N PRO A 64 13.44 -2.95 18.89
CA PRO A 64 13.77 -3.02 20.31
C PRO A 64 13.66 -4.46 20.86
N GLN A 65 14.78 -4.99 21.35
CA GLN A 65 14.87 -6.37 21.84
C GLN A 65 13.81 -6.68 22.90
N GLY A 66 13.21 -7.87 22.81
CA GLY A 66 12.14 -8.32 23.71
C GLY A 66 10.80 -7.60 23.55
N GLN A 67 10.68 -6.59 22.68
CA GLN A 67 9.39 -5.95 22.41
C GLN A 67 8.57 -6.68 21.35
N ALA A 68 9.22 -7.37 20.41
CA ALA A 68 8.62 -8.25 19.42
C ALA A 68 8.97 -9.71 19.71
N ARG A 69 8.09 -10.63 19.30
CA ARG A 69 8.27 -12.09 19.41
C ARG A 69 8.07 -12.81 18.08
N PHE A 70 7.23 -12.27 17.20
CA PHE A 70 6.98 -12.84 15.88
C PHE A 70 7.43 -11.88 14.80
N LEU A 71 8.04 -12.45 13.77
CA LEU A 71 8.29 -11.80 12.49
C LEU A 71 7.30 -12.40 11.48
N ILE A 72 6.35 -11.58 11.05
CA ILE A 72 5.39 -11.96 10.01
C ILE A 72 6.00 -11.57 8.66
N HIS A 73 6.06 -12.51 7.70
CA HIS A 73 6.66 -12.27 6.38
C HIS A 73 5.69 -12.61 5.22
N PRO A 74 5.83 -11.95 4.05
CA PRO A 74 5.15 -12.33 2.81
C PRO A 74 5.61 -13.71 2.30
N PRO A 75 5.15 -14.22 1.14
CA PRO A 75 5.70 -15.44 0.54
C PRO A 75 7.24 -15.43 0.48
N GLN A 76 7.86 -16.62 0.60
CA GLN A 76 9.32 -16.72 0.67
C GLN A 76 9.96 -16.52 -0.70
N ASP A 77 10.83 -15.51 -0.78
CA ASP A 77 11.83 -15.29 -1.83
C ASP A 77 13.24 -15.29 -1.20
N ASP A 78 14.29 -15.10 -2.00
CA ASP A 78 15.69 -15.12 -1.53
C ASP A 78 15.94 -14.06 -0.44
N TYR A 79 15.35 -12.88 -0.57
CA TYR A 79 15.51 -11.78 0.36
C TYR A 79 14.83 -12.05 1.71
N ILE A 80 13.59 -12.54 1.69
CA ILE A 80 12.85 -12.94 2.89
C ILE A 80 13.53 -14.15 3.55
N ASN A 81 14.19 -15.03 2.78
CA ASN A 81 14.96 -16.14 3.34
C ASN A 81 16.22 -15.68 4.11
N GLU A 82 16.95 -14.67 3.62
CA GLU A 82 18.05 -14.03 4.38
C GLU A 82 17.53 -13.45 5.70
N LEU A 83 16.44 -12.70 5.64
CA LEU A 83 15.80 -12.05 6.78
C LEU A 83 15.27 -13.08 7.81
N ILE A 84 14.73 -14.22 7.34
CA ILE A 84 14.34 -15.37 8.18
C ILE A 84 15.56 -16.04 8.83
N ALA A 85 16.72 -16.08 8.16
CA ALA A 85 17.94 -16.68 8.69
C ALA A 85 18.57 -15.84 9.83
N GLU A 86 18.46 -14.52 9.76
CA GLU A 86 18.92 -13.59 10.82
C GLU A 86 17.97 -13.48 12.02
N ALA A 87 16.65 -13.62 11.80
CA ALA A 87 15.63 -13.44 12.83
C ALA A 87 15.83 -14.20 14.18
N PRO A 88 16.41 -15.43 14.24
CA PRO A 88 16.71 -16.11 15.49
C PRO A 88 17.67 -15.34 16.42
N ASP A 89 18.64 -14.61 15.87
CA ASP A 89 19.60 -13.81 16.67
C ASP A 89 18.90 -12.67 17.41
N PHE A 90 17.75 -12.21 16.89
CA PHE A 90 16.88 -11.20 17.49
C PHE A 90 15.72 -11.80 18.29
N GLN A 91 15.73 -13.12 18.53
CA GLN A 91 14.69 -13.88 19.26
C GLN A 91 13.30 -13.84 18.59
N LEU A 92 13.25 -13.59 17.28
CA LEU A 92 12.01 -13.52 16.52
C LEU A 92 11.65 -14.91 15.96
N THR A 93 10.39 -15.30 16.14
CA THR A 93 9.81 -16.50 15.52
C THR A 93 9.21 -16.11 14.17
N CYS A 94 9.80 -16.60 13.08
CA CYS A 94 9.31 -16.37 11.72
C CYS A 94 8.01 -17.14 11.45
N ILE A 95 7.06 -16.49 10.79
CA ILE A 95 5.80 -17.09 10.36
C ILE A 95 5.24 -16.33 9.16
N SER A 96 4.76 -17.03 8.13
CA SER A 96 4.18 -16.34 6.96
C SER A 96 2.88 -15.63 7.31
N ALA A 97 2.55 -14.55 6.60
CA ALA A 97 1.31 -13.80 6.77
C ALA A 97 0.07 -14.70 6.66
N HIS A 98 0.07 -15.65 5.72
CA HIS A 98 -0.98 -16.66 5.58
C HIS A 98 -1.12 -17.55 6.84
N ASN A 99 0.00 -18.08 7.34
CA ASN A 99 -0.02 -18.93 8.53
C ASN A 99 -0.40 -18.15 9.80
N PHE A 100 0.02 -16.89 9.91
CA PHE A 100 -0.37 -16.02 11.02
C PHE A 100 -1.86 -15.68 10.97
N ALA A 101 -2.41 -15.38 9.79
CA ALA A 101 -3.85 -15.17 9.60
C ALA A 101 -4.66 -16.41 10.02
N ASN A 102 -4.22 -17.61 9.61
CA ASN A 102 -4.85 -18.86 10.04
C ASN A 102 -4.74 -19.08 11.56
N LEU A 103 -3.60 -18.73 12.19
CA LEU A 103 -3.42 -18.82 13.65
C LEU A 103 -4.31 -17.84 14.43
N LEU A 104 -4.51 -16.62 13.91
CA LEU A 104 -5.47 -15.65 14.46
C LEU A 104 -6.91 -16.13 14.33
N VAL A 105 -7.23 -16.73 13.18
CA VAL A 105 -8.53 -17.38 12.95
C VAL A 105 -8.68 -18.51 13.97
N ASP A 106 -7.81 -19.51 14.03
CA ASP A 106 -7.90 -20.63 14.99
C ASP A 106 -8.02 -20.18 16.45
N HIS A 107 -7.40 -19.08 16.85
CA HIS A 107 -7.61 -18.50 18.19
C HIS A 107 -8.93 -17.74 18.37
N ALA A 108 -9.46 -17.10 17.32
CA ALA A 108 -10.83 -16.60 17.27
C ALA A 108 -11.88 -17.73 17.14
N LEU A 109 -11.50 -18.91 16.65
CA LEU A 109 -12.35 -20.08 16.44
C LEU A 109 -12.70 -20.87 17.72
N THR A 110 -12.39 -20.30 18.89
CA THR A 110 -13.24 -20.54 20.08
C THR A 110 -14.69 -20.06 19.87
N SER A 111 -14.97 -19.33 18.77
CA SER A 111 -16.30 -19.20 18.15
C SER A 111 -16.32 -19.52 16.63
N VAL A 112 -16.49 -20.81 16.30
CA VAL A 112 -17.11 -21.40 15.07
C VAL A 112 -16.41 -21.23 13.68
N PRO A 113 -16.00 -22.33 12.99
CA PRO A 113 -15.11 -22.30 11.81
C PRO A 113 -15.78 -22.28 10.43
N THR A 114 -15.05 -21.86 9.39
CA THR A 114 -15.25 -22.36 8.01
C THR A 114 -13.93 -22.35 7.19
N LYS A 115 -13.83 -23.24 6.18
CA LYS A 115 -12.57 -23.73 5.57
C LYS A 115 -12.39 -23.29 4.11
N ARG A 116 -11.13 -23.22 3.62
CA ARG A 116 -10.58 -24.07 2.52
C ARG A 116 -9.11 -23.73 2.17
N ALA A 117 -8.39 -24.72 1.64
CA ALA A 117 -6.97 -24.68 1.22
C ALA A 117 -6.77 -25.45 -0.10
N VAL A 118 -5.68 -25.17 -0.86
CA VAL A 118 -5.16 -25.97 -2.00
C VAL A 118 -3.62 -25.81 -2.11
N ASP A 119 -2.93 -26.84 -2.62
CA ASP A 119 -1.49 -27.13 -2.42
C ASP A 119 -0.51 -26.89 -3.62
N THR A 120 0.79 -27.04 -3.33
CA THR A 120 2.03 -26.83 -4.14
C THR A 120 2.30 -27.87 -5.29
N HIS A 121 3.37 -27.91 -6.11
CA HIS A 121 4.80 -27.50 -5.98
C HIS A 121 5.63 -27.66 -7.32
N LYS A 122 6.81 -27.01 -7.43
CA LYS A 122 8.03 -27.32 -8.27
C LYS A 122 8.04 -27.21 -9.82
N HIS A 123 8.95 -26.38 -10.36
CA HIS A 123 10.16 -26.78 -11.13
C HIS A 123 11.05 -25.55 -11.42
N PHE A 124 12.38 -25.63 -11.26
CA PHE A 124 13.35 -24.52 -11.42
C PHE A 124 14.53 -24.93 -12.34
N ASP A 125 15.43 -23.99 -12.65
CA ASP A 125 16.79 -24.18 -13.23
C ASP A 125 16.98 -24.18 -14.78
N PHE A 126 16.07 -23.62 -15.59
CA PHE A 126 16.38 -23.31 -17.01
C PHE A 126 15.80 -22.01 -17.56
N LEU A 127 15.17 -21.16 -16.73
CA LEU A 127 14.57 -19.89 -17.17
C LEU A 127 15.31 -18.63 -16.72
N GLU A 128 16.40 -18.74 -15.95
CA GLU A 128 16.99 -17.65 -15.16
C GLU A 128 17.31 -16.36 -15.96
N ASN A 129 17.79 -16.48 -17.20
CA ASN A 129 18.09 -15.33 -18.06
C ASN A 129 16.87 -14.72 -18.77
N GLU A 130 15.74 -15.43 -18.85
CA GLU A 130 14.48 -14.91 -19.39
C GLU A 130 13.59 -14.36 -18.26
N THR A 131 13.66 -14.97 -17.06
CA THR A 131 13.00 -14.48 -15.85
C THR A 131 13.59 -13.18 -15.34
N ALA A 132 14.90 -12.92 -15.45
CA ALA A 132 15.49 -11.66 -14.99
C ALA A 132 14.81 -10.42 -15.65
N ALA A 133 14.55 -10.47 -16.95
CA ALA A 133 13.83 -9.41 -17.67
C ALA A 133 12.35 -9.33 -17.29
N ILE A 134 11.72 -10.47 -16.96
CA ILE A 134 10.34 -10.52 -16.46
C ILE A 134 10.28 -9.95 -15.04
N HIS A 135 11.23 -10.25 -14.14
CA HIS A 135 11.30 -9.69 -12.79
C HIS A 135 11.61 -8.19 -12.80
N GLU A 136 12.50 -7.70 -13.67
CA GLU A 136 12.70 -6.26 -13.86
C GLU A 136 11.41 -5.58 -14.35
N THR A 137 10.73 -6.19 -15.32
CA THR A 137 9.45 -5.67 -15.85
C THR A 137 8.35 -5.72 -14.78
N LEU A 138 8.31 -6.78 -13.97
CA LEU A 138 7.34 -6.97 -12.91
C LEU A 138 7.56 -5.96 -11.77
N GLY A 139 8.79 -5.79 -11.28
CA GLY A 139 9.10 -4.77 -10.28
C GLY A 139 8.78 -3.34 -10.75
N ARG A 140 8.97 -3.05 -12.04
CA ARG A 140 8.57 -1.76 -12.65
C ARG A 140 7.06 -1.62 -12.83
N ILE A 141 6.32 -2.73 -12.96
CA ILE A 141 4.85 -2.75 -12.95
C ILE A 141 4.35 -2.56 -11.51
N GLU A 142 4.95 -3.22 -10.52
CA GLU A 142 4.64 -3.11 -9.10
C GLU A 142 4.89 -1.69 -8.58
N GLU A 143 6.03 -1.07 -8.90
CA GLU A 143 6.33 0.35 -8.60
C GLU A 143 5.29 1.29 -9.24
N ALA A 144 4.88 1.00 -10.48
CA ALA A 144 3.85 1.79 -11.16
C ALA A 144 2.45 1.60 -10.54
N LEU A 145 2.12 0.38 -10.06
CA LEU A 145 0.87 0.05 -9.39
C LEU A 145 0.79 0.66 -7.99
N ASP A 146 1.85 0.59 -7.18
CA ASP A 146 1.91 1.26 -5.88
C ASP A 146 1.76 2.79 -6.05
N ARG A 147 2.49 3.37 -7.00
CA ARG A 147 2.34 4.79 -7.33
C ARG A 147 0.91 5.16 -7.77
N GLU A 148 0.23 4.31 -8.54
CA GLU A 148 -1.18 4.51 -8.83
C GLU A 148 -2.06 4.41 -7.56
N ALA A 149 -1.83 3.39 -6.73
CA ALA A 149 -2.60 3.11 -5.53
C ALA A 149 -2.51 4.26 -4.52
N LEU A 150 -1.30 4.76 -4.27
CA LEU A 150 -1.01 5.93 -3.44
C LEU A 150 -1.75 7.18 -3.94
N LEU A 151 -1.68 7.48 -5.25
CA LEU A 151 -2.34 8.66 -5.83
C LEU A 151 -3.87 8.54 -5.80
N ARG A 152 -4.43 7.34 -6.02
CA ARG A 152 -5.87 7.06 -5.82
C ARG A 152 -6.30 7.26 -4.37
N TRP A 153 -5.50 6.77 -3.42
CA TRP A 153 -5.77 6.88 -1.99
C TRP A 153 -5.72 8.34 -1.51
N LEU A 154 -4.68 9.09 -1.91
CA LEU A 154 -4.52 10.51 -1.59
C LEU A 154 -5.68 11.35 -2.12
N LEU A 155 -6.11 11.11 -3.37
CA LEU A 155 -7.26 11.78 -3.96
C LEU A 155 -8.55 11.53 -3.15
N LYS A 156 -8.77 10.29 -2.71
CA LYS A 156 -9.93 9.90 -1.89
C LYS A 156 -9.92 10.53 -0.50
N LEU A 157 -8.74 10.73 0.11
CA LEU A 157 -8.63 11.50 1.35
C LEU A 157 -8.93 12.98 1.13
N ALA A 158 -8.33 13.59 0.09
CA ALA A 158 -8.49 15.01 -0.19
C ALA A 158 -9.96 15.38 -0.47
N THR A 159 -10.66 14.60 -1.31
CA THR A 159 -12.09 14.82 -1.59
C THR A 159 -12.96 14.67 -0.34
N LYS A 160 -12.69 13.65 0.49
CA LYS A 160 -13.39 13.45 1.77
C LYS A 160 -13.16 14.61 2.75
N ALA A 161 -11.93 15.11 2.85
CA ALA A 161 -11.56 16.20 3.78
C ALA A 161 -12.28 17.52 3.47
N VAL A 162 -12.54 17.80 2.19
CA VAL A 162 -13.28 19.01 1.74
C VAL A 162 -14.78 18.78 1.51
N GLY A 163 -15.28 17.55 1.72
CA GLY A 163 -16.68 17.19 1.48
C GLY A 163 -17.09 17.19 0.00
N ALA A 164 -16.15 17.04 -0.93
CA ALA A 164 -16.43 17.04 -2.37
C ALA A 164 -16.98 15.69 -2.85
N GLY A 165 -17.98 15.74 -3.75
CA GLY A 165 -18.55 14.54 -4.38
C GLY A 165 -17.67 13.91 -5.46
N SER A 166 -16.66 14.63 -5.97
CA SER A 166 -15.73 14.15 -6.99
C SER A 166 -14.41 14.95 -6.97
N GLY A 167 -13.40 14.44 -7.66
CA GLY A 167 -12.10 15.09 -7.84
C GLY A 167 -11.21 14.34 -8.84
N SER A 168 -10.11 14.96 -9.26
CA SER A 168 -9.12 14.33 -10.14
C SER A 168 -7.70 14.83 -9.87
N ILE A 169 -6.71 13.99 -10.21
CA ILE A 169 -5.30 14.36 -10.30
C ILE A 169 -4.94 14.39 -11.79
N MET A 170 -4.39 15.52 -12.22
CA MET A 170 -3.87 15.68 -13.58
C MET A 170 -2.35 15.74 -13.57
N LEU A 171 -1.72 15.06 -14.54
CA LEU A 171 -0.29 15.10 -14.77
C LEU A 171 0.03 15.91 -16.04
N PHE A 172 1.23 16.48 -16.10
CA PHE A 172 1.68 17.32 -17.19
C PHE A 172 2.60 16.55 -18.15
N ASP A 173 2.24 16.50 -19.42
CA ASP A 173 3.10 16.00 -20.49
C ASP A 173 3.95 17.16 -21.05
N GLN A 174 5.27 17.07 -20.86
CA GLN A 174 6.21 18.08 -21.34
C GLN A 174 6.29 18.12 -22.88
N THR A 175 5.95 17.02 -23.56
CA THR A 175 6.04 16.86 -25.01
C THR A 175 4.91 17.59 -25.72
N THR A 176 3.67 17.43 -25.24
CA THR A 176 2.50 18.09 -25.83
C THR A 176 2.19 19.44 -25.19
N GLN A 177 2.79 19.76 -24.03
CA GLN A 177 2.44 20.90 -23.18
C GLN A 177 0.98 20.86 -22.68
N GLU A 178 0.44 19.67 -22.47
CA GLU A 178 -0.93 19.44 -21.99
C GLU A 178 -0.95 18.75 -20.63
N LEU A 179 -2.04 18.98 -19.91
CA LEU A 179 -2.45 18.20 -18.76
C LEU A 179 -3.36 17.05 -19.20
N TYR A 180 -3.16 15.86 -18.64
CA TYR A 180 -4.09 14.73 -18.77
C TYR A 180 -4.55 14.25 -17.40
N VAL A 181 -5.77 13.70 -17.32
CA VAL A 181 -6.26 13.05 -16.11
C VAL A 181 -5.50 11.74 -15.93
N ALA A 182 -4.78 11.60 -14.81
CA ALA A 182 -4.15 10.35 -14.42
C ALA A 182 -5.07 9.55 -13.48
N PHE A 183 -5.79 10.24 -12.59
CA PHE A 183 -6.71 9.62 -11.64
C PHE A 183 -7.97 10.48 -11.48
N ALA A 184 -9.13 9.84 -11.30
CA ALA A 184 -10.32 10.53 -10.83
C ALA A 184 -11.13 9.69 -9.85
N HIS A 185 -11.89 10.38 -9.01
CA HIS A 185 -12.85 9.82 -8.07
C HIS A 185 -14.20 10.52 -8.29
N GLY A 186 -15.30 9.78 -8.36
CA GLY A 186 -16.63 10.34 -8.57
C GLY A 186 -16.89 10.95 -9.96
N LEU A 187 -16.05 10.66 -10.97
CA LEU A 187 -16.26 11.05 -12.37
C LEU A 187 -16.69 9.85 -13.23
N SER A 188 -17.42 10.10 -14.32
CA SER A 188 -17.82 9.08 -15.29
C SER A 188 -16.61 8.48 -16.02
N GLN A 189 -16.60 7.15 -16.20
CA GLN A 189 -15.46 6.44 -16.79
C GLN A 189 -15.09 6.90 -18.22
N THR A 190 -16.05 7.43 -18.98
CA THR A 190 -15.84 8.03 -20.31
C THR A 190 -14.92 9.25 -20.31
N THR A 191 -14.73 9.92 -19.17
CA THR A 191 -13.89 11.13 -19.05
C THR A 191 -12.40 10.81 -18.78
N LEU A 192 -12.09 9.62 -18.25
CA LEU A 192 -10.79 9.32 -17.64
C LEU A 192 -9.58 9.39 -18.59
N HIS A 193 -9.72 9.01 -19.86
CA HIS A 193 -8.58 8.86 -20.78
C HIS A 193 -8.50 9.92 -21.89
N GLN A 194 -9.61 10.62 -22.17
CA GLN A 194 -9.72 11.52 -23.33
C GLN A 194 -9.54 13.00 -23.00
N THR A 195 -9.63 13.42 -21.73
CA THR A 195 -9.44 14.82 -21.37
C THR A 195 -7.96 15.22 -21.45
N ARG A 196 -7.63 16.03 -22.47
CA ARG A 196 -6.41 16.84 -22.57
C ARG A 196 -6.77 18.31 -22.35
N VAL A 197 -5.94 19.03 -21.60
CA VAL A 197 -6.11 20.46 -21.33
C VAL A 197 -4.77 21.18 -21.54
N PRO A 198 -4.65 22.08 -22.53
CA PRO A 198 -3.41 22.83 -22.76
C PRO A 198 -2.96 23.64 -21.54
N LEU A 199 -1.64 23.79 -21.36
CA LEU A 199 -1.10 24.58 -20.26
C LEU A 199 -1.59 26.02 -20.32
N GLY A 200 -2.23 26.49 -19.24
CA GLY A 200 -2.83 27.81 -19.15
C GLY A 200 -4.30 27.92 -19.57
N GLU A 201 -4.91 26.85 -20.09
CA GLU A 201 -6.34 26.79 -20.45
C GLU A 201 -7.19 26.08 -19.38
N GLY A 202 -8.51 26.33 -19.39
CA GLY A 202 -9.42 25.81 -18.36
C GLY A 202 -9.01 26.22 -16.93
N ILE A 203 -9.56 25.54 -15.92
CA ILE A 203 -9.17 25.80 -14.52
C ILE A 203 -7.82 25.14 -14.21
N SER A 204 -7.67 23.86 -14.55
CA SER A 204 -6.47 23.08 -14.26
C SER A 204 -5.22 23.60 -14.98
N GLY A 205 -5.32 24.00 -16.25
CA GLY A 205 -4.20 24.56 -17.01
C GLY A 205 -3.75 25.91 -16.45
N ARG A 206 -4.67 26.79 -16.02
CA ARG A 206 -4.29 28.04 -15.33
C ARG A 206 -3.58 27.78 -14.01
N VAL A 207 -4.10 26.88 -13.17
CA VAL A 207 -3.47 26.49 -11.91
C VAL A 207 -2.06 25.92 -12.15
N ALA A 208 -1.89 25.04 -13.14
CA ALA A 208 -0.59 24.46 -13.48
C ALA A 208 0.42 25.51 -13.98
N ARG A 209 -0.02 26.46 -14.82
CA ARG A 209 0.82 27.55 -15.33
C ARG A 209 1.22 28.54 -14.23
N ASN A 210 0.24 28.96 -13.42
CA ASN A 210 0.39 30.03 -12.44
C ASN A 210 0.90 29.53 -11.07
N ARG A 211 0.94 28.20 -10.85
CA ARG A 211 1.34 27.51 -9.60
C ARG A 211 0.63 28.02 -8.35
N THR A 212 -0.60 28.52 -8.52
CA THR A 212 -1.44 29.11 -7.47
C THR A 212 -2.81 28.44 -7.52
N ALA A 213 -3.37 28.07 -6.36
CA ALA A 213 -4.69 27.47 -6.29
C ALA A 213 -5.81 28.46 -6.69
N GLU A 214 -6.79 27.98 -7.46
CA GLU A 214 -7.99 28.74 -7.83
C GLU A 214 -9.24 28.13 -7.16
N LEU A 215 -10.04 28.96 -6.50
CA LEU A 215 -11.37 28.59 -6.00
C LEU A 215 -12.44 29.23 -6.91
N ILE A 216 -13.28 28.40 -7.53
CA ILE A 216 -14.37 28.86 -8.41
C ILE A 216 -15.71 28.66 -7.70
N GLN A 217 -16.49 29.72 -7.56
CA GLN A 217 -17.87 29.64 -7.07
C GLN A 217 -18.82 29.39 -8.25
N GLY A 218 -19.40 28.19 -8.31
CA GLY A 218 -20.41 27.85 -9.32
C GLY A 218 -21.74 28.56 -9.05
N ASN A 219 -22.34 29.15 -10.09
CA ASN A 219 -23.71 29.66 -10.04
C ASN A 219 -24.68 28.50 -10.35
N PRO A 220 -25.59 28.11 -9.44
CA PRO A 220 -26.49 26.96 -9.64
C PRO A 220 -27.50 27.13 -10.79
N ASN A 221 -27.63 28.33 -11.36
CA ASN A 221 -28.57 28.62 -12.45
C ASN A 221 -27.99 28.48 -13.88
N CYS A 222 -26.75 28.03 -14.04
CA CYS A 222 -26.17 27.82 -15.37
C CYS A 222 -26.57 26.43 -15.92
N GLY A 223 -27.62 26.38 -16.72
CA GLY A 223 -27.91 25.21 -17.57
C GLY A 223 -26.82 24.99 -18.63
N PRO A 224 -26.81 23.84 -19.33
CA PRO A 224 -25.83 23.58 -20.37
C PRO A 224 -25.90 24.66 -21.46
N THR A 225 -24.79 25.35 -21.68
CA THR A 225 -24.63 26.24 -22.84
C THR A 225 -24.68 25.42 -24.13
N PRO A 226 -25.31 25.95 -25.20
CA PRO A 226 -25.49 25.25 -26.47
C PRO A 226 -24.19 25.02 -27.25
#